data_AF-A0A917ZCQ9-F1
#
_entry.id   AF-A0A917ZCQ9-F1
#
_cell.length_a   1.000
_cell.length_b   1.000
_cell.length_c   1.000
_cell.angle_alpha   90.00
_cell.angle_beta   90.00
_cell.angle_gamma   90.00
#
_symmetry.space_group_name_H-M   'P 1'
#
loop_
_entity.id
_entity.type
_entity.pdbx_description
1 polymer ?
#
loop_
_entity_poly.entity_id
_entity_poly.type
_entity_poly.pdbx_seq_one_letter_code
_entity_poly.pdbx_strand_id
1 'polypeptide(L)'
;MEEPSSSHMRQVAAALRQISAGFAALADAISADATETPAETRYRTLISEWGRRGLTRAEASALFRKHGFSPQAAGGWVRGDWLEIRDDGRRYLTDRSLRWPAEQGDSR
;
A
#
# COMPACT_ATOMS: atom_id res chain seq x y z
N MET A 1 -34.99 -9.86 -32.29
CA MET A 1 -33.85 -9.52 -31.41
C MET A 1 -33.37 -8.16 -31.90
N GLU A 2 -33.92 -7.07 -31.35
CA GLU A 2 -33.54 -5.71 -31.74
C GLU A 2 -32.14 -5.41 -31.20
N GLU A 3 -31.21 -5.06 -32.07
CA GLU A 3 -29.88 -4.62 -31.66
C GLU A 3 -30.03 -3.33 -30.84
N PRO A 4 -29.37 -3.22 -29.66
CA PRO A 4 -29.45 -2.01 -28.87
C PRO A 4 -28.91 -0.84 -29.69
N SER A 5 -29.77 0.16 -29.93
CA SER A 5 -29.41 1.37 -30.66
C SER A 5 -28.12 1.98 -30.08
N SER A 6 -27.19 2.38 -30.94
CA SER A 6 -25.91 2.98 -30.54
C SER A 6 -26.06 4.17 -29.59
N SER A 7 -27.21 4.85 -29.61
CA SER A 7 -27.58 5.91 -28.67
C SER A 7 -27.80 5.40 -27.25
N HIS A 8 -28.49 4.27 -27.09
CA HIS A 8 -28.76 3.64 -25.81
C HIS A 8 -27.46 3.15 -25.15
N MET A 9 -26.56 2.55 -25.92
CA MET A 9 -25.25 2.11 -25.41
C MET A 9 -24.39 3.30 -24.94
N ARG A 10 -24.45 4.45 -25.62
CA ARG A 10 -23.77 5.68 -25.17
C ARG A 10 -24.34 6.21 -23.85
N GLN A 11 -25.64 6.13 -23.65
CA GLN A 11 -26.29 6.55 -22.40
C GLN A 11 -25.90 5.61 -21.24
N VAL A 12 -25.88 4.30 -21.47
CA VAL A 12 -25.41 3.32 -20.47
C VAL A 12 -23.95 3.59 -20.10
N ALA A 13 -23.08 3.83 -21.08
CA ALA A 13 -21.68 4.17 -20.82
C ALA A 13 -21.53 5.48 -20.03
N ALA A 14 -22.34 6.49 -20.30
CA ALA A 14 -22.34 7.74 -19.55
C ALA A 14 -22.80 7.53 -18.09
N ALA A 15 -23.87 6.76 -17.89
CA ALA A 15 -24.38 6.42 -16.56
C ALA A 15 -23.33 5.64 -15.74
N LEU A 16 -22.64 4.67 -16.35
CA LEU A 16 -21.57 3.93 -15.69
C LEU A 16 -20.41 4.84 -15.27
N ARG A 17 -19.98 5.77 -16.13
CA ARG A 17 -18.94 6.75 -15.78
C ARG A 17 -19.37 7.63 -14.62
N GLN A 18 -20.63 8.06 -14.59
CA GLN A 18 -21.17 8.88 -13.51
C GLN A 18 -21.22 8.11 -12.19
N ILE A 19 -21.59 6.83 -12.22
CA ILE A 19 -21.55 5.94 -11.05
C ILE A 19 -20.10 5.78 -10.56
N SER A 20 -19.15 5.53 -11.46
CA SER A 20 -17.72 5.44 -11.10
C SER A 20 -17.19 6.73 -10.48
N ALA A 21 -17.58 7.90 -11.01
CA ALA A 21 -17.22 9.19 -10.44
C ALA A 21 -17.80 9.39 -9.02
N GLY A 22 -19.03 8.93 -8.78
CA GLY A 22 -19.63 8.92 -7.44
C GLY A 22 -18.88 8.05 -6.45
N PHE A 23 -18.45 6.85 -6.86
CA PHE A 23 -17.61 5.99 -6.00
C PHE A 23 -16.23 6.59 -5.71
N ALA A 24 -15.61 7.28 -6.68
CA ALA A 24 -14.36 7.98 -6.46
C ALA A 24 -14.52 9.13 -5.45
N ALA A 25 -15.55 9.96 -5.61
CA ALA A 25 -15.84 11.04 -4.67
C ALA A 25 -16.14 10.54 -3.24
N LEU A 26 -16.83 9.39 -3.12
CA LEU A 26 -17.06 8.74 -1.84
C LEU A 26 -15.76 8.21 -1.22
N ALA A 27 -14.90 7.58 -2.02
CA ALA A 27 -13.60 7.10 -1.57
C ALA A 27 -12.70 8.25 -1.08
N ASP A 28 -12.71 9.38 -1.78
CA ASP A 28 -11.99 10.59 -1.39
C ASP A 28 -12.53 11.17 -0.07
N ALA A 29 -13.86 11.23 0.10
CA ALA A 29 -14.49 11.71 1.32
C ALA A 29 -14.16 10.83 2.54
N ILE A 30 -14.18 9.50 2.39
CA ILE A 30 -13.78 8.57 3.45
C ILE A 30 -12.28 8.66 3.74
N SER A 31 -11.46 8.93 2.71
CA SER A 31 -10.02 9.13 2.87
C SER A 31 -9.69 10.46 3.56
N ALA A 32 -10.54 11.48 3.44
CA ALA A 32 -10.36 12.78 4.09
C ALA A 32 -10.59 12.72 5.61
N ASP A 33 -11.43 11.81 6.10
CA ASP A 33 -11.69 11.58 7.53
C ASP A 33 -10.68 10.61 8.19
N ALA A 34 -9.89 9.88 7.40
CA ALA A 34 -8.85 9.01 7.90
C ALA A 34 -7.55 9.80 8.11
N THR A 35 -7.32 10.27 9.33
CA THR A 35 -6.04 10.89 9.73
C THR A 35 -4.83 9.96 9.54
N GLU A 36 -5.07 8.68 9.23
CA GLU A 36 -4.05 7.71 8.81
C GLU A 36 -4.56 6.98 7.55
N THR A 37 -3.87 7.13 6.42
CA THR A 37 -4.29 6.41 5.20
C THR A 37 -4.12 4.89 5.41
N PRO A 38 -5.02 4.04 4.88
CA PRO A 38 -4.91 2.57 5.03
C PRO A 38 -3.60 1.97 4.49
N ALA A 39 -2.87 2.69 3.65
CA ALA A 39 -1.54 2.31 3.20
C ALA A 39 -0.49 2.49 4.31
N GLU A 40 -0.57 3.58 5.06
CA GLU A 40 0.35 3.92 6.14
C GLU A 40 0.24 2.97 7.32
N THR A 41 -0.99 2.65 7.74
CA THR A 41 -1.24 1.64 8.79
C THR A 41 -0.62 0.28 8.41
N ARG A 42 -0.77 -0.16 7.14
CA ARG A 42 -0.15 -1.41 6.66
C ARG A 42 1.37 -1.38 6.71
N TYR A 43 2.00 -0.25 6.38
CA TYR A 43 3.45 -0.10 6.51
C TYR A 43 3.91 -0.12 7.98
N ARG A 44 3.19 0.54 8.89
CA ARG A 44 3.50 0.50 10.33
C ARG A 44 3.37 -0.92 10.88
N THR A 45 2.31 -1.65 10.54
CA THR A 45 2.13 -3.04 10.98
C THR A 45 3.23 -3.95 10.41
N LEU A 46 3.60 -3.79 9.13
CA LEU A 46 4.71 -4.54 8.53
C LEU A 46 6.03 -4.27 9.24
N ILE A 47 6.37 -3.00 9.48
CA ILE A 47 7.64 -2.61 10.14
C ILE A 47 7.69 -3.13 11.57
N SER A 48 6.57 -3.02 12.30
CA SER A 48 6.46 -3.53 13.67
C SER A 48 6.63 -5.06 13.72
N GLU A 49 5.97 -5.79 12.81
CA GLU A 49 6.12 -7.25 12.75
C GLU A 49 7.50 -7.68 12.27
N TRP A 50 8.14 -6.92 11.37
CA TRP A 50 9.50 -7.19 10.94
C TRP A 50 10.46 -7.02 12.12
N GLY A 51 10.40 -5.89 12.81
CA GLY A 51 11.28 -5.56 13.93
C GLY A 51 12.76 -5.54 13.53
N ARG A 52 13.65 -5.84 14.49
CA ARG A 52 15.12 -5.80 14.31
C ARG A 52 15.73 -7.08 13.73
N ARG A 53 14.92 -8.10 13.42
CA ARG A 53 15.43 -9.39 12.91
C ARG A 53 15.81 -9.30 11.43
N GLY A 54 16.90 -9.98 11.08
CA GLY A 54 17.29 -10.19 9.70
C GLY A 54 16.44 -11.26 9.04
N LEU A 55 15.72 -10.90 7.98
CA LEU A 55 14.89 -11.85 7.22
C LEU A 55 15.60 -12.31 5.94
N THR A 56 15.47 -13.59 5.63
CA THR A 56 15.80 -14.12 4.31
C THR A 56 14.90 -13.49 3.24
N ARG A 57 15.27 -13.67 1.96
CA ARG A 57 14.43 -13.23 0.84
C ARG A 57 13.02 -13.81 0.90
N ALA A 58 12.91 -15.09 1.28
CA ALA A 58 11.64 -15.80 1.35
C ALA A 58 10.77 -15.27 2.48
N GLU A 59 11.33 -15.09 3.67
CA GLU A 59 10.62 -14.54 4.84
C GLU A 59 10.17 -13.09 4.59
N ALA A 60 11.04 -12.24 4.05
CA ALA A 60 10.67 -10.88 3.67
C ALA A 60 9.53 -10.87 2.65
N SER A 61 9.62 -11.72 1.62
CA SER A 61 8.57 -11.83 0.60
C SER A 61 7.24 -12.34 1.18
N ALA A 62 7.28 -13.29 2.11
CA ALA A 62 6.10 -13.78 2.81
C ALA A 62 5.47 -12.69 3.68
N LEU A 63 6.30 -11.92 4.39
CA LEU A 63 5.85 -10.82 5.23
C LEU A 63 5.22 -9.69 4.40
N PHE A 64 5.83 -9.30 3.27
CA PHE A 64 5.22 -8.34 2.35
C PHE A 64 3.85 -8.81 1.86
N ARG A 65 3.73 -10.08 1.42
CA ARG A 65 2.43 -10.64 0.97
C ARG A 65 1.39 -10.66 2.08
N LYS A 66 1.79 -11.02 3.31
CA LYS A 66 0.90 -11.04 4.49
C LYS A 66 0.24 -9.67 4.73
N HIS A 67 0.98 -8.59 4.49
CA HIS A 67 0.50 -7.21 4.65
C HIS A 67 -0.06 -6.59 3.34
N GLY A 68 -0.26 -7.40 2.30
CA GLY A 68 -0.88 -6.96 1.04
C GLY A 68 0.04 -6.18 0.10
N PHE A 69 1.36 -6.33 0.24
CA PHE A 69 2.35 -5.72 -0.65
C PHE A 69 2.89 -6.71 -1.68
N SER A 70 3.26 -6.18 -2.85
CA SER A 70 4.00 -6.95 -3.85
C SER A 70 5.43 -7.22 -3.36
N PRO A 71 5.95 -8.46 -3.46
CA PRO A 71 7.36 -8.76 -3.16
C PRO A 71 8.37 -7.94 -3.98
N GLN A 72 7.96 -7.40 -5.13
CA GLN A 72 8.79 -6.51 -5.94
C GLN A 72 9.06 -5.16 -5.26
N ALA A 73 8.21 -4.76 -4.30
CA ALA A 73 8.39 -3.53 -3.52
C ALA A 73 9.70 -3.53 -2.71
N ALA A 74 10.21 -4.72 -2.33
CA ALA A 74 11.46 -4.84 -1.58
C ALA A 74 12.65 -4.16 -2.28
N GLY A 75 12.71 -4.16 -3.62
CA GLY A 75 13.76 -3.47 -4.36
C GLY A 75 13.64 -1.95 -4.33
N GLY A 76 12.42 -1.42 -4.17
CA GLY A 76 12.18 0.01 -3.92
C GLY A 76 12.57 0.41 -2.50
N TRP A 77 12.38 -0.48 -1.54
CA TRP A 77 12.76 -0.26 -0.14
C TRP A 77 14.27 -0.18 0.04
N VAL A 78 15.03 -1.03 -0.64
CA VAL A 78 16.50 -0.93 -0.65
C VAL A 78 16.97 0.40 -1.25
N ARG A 79 16.40 0.80 -2.40
CA ARG A 79 16.75 2.08 -3.04
C ARG A 79 16.35 3.30 -2.20
N GLY A 80 15.30 3.19 -1.40
CA GLY A 80 14.80 4.25 -0.54
C GLY A 80 15.43 4.29 0.86
N ASP A 81 16.45 3.47 1.12
CA ASP A 81 17.12 3.35 2.43
C ASP A 81 16.18 2.90 3.57
N TRP A 82 15.15 2.12 3.21
CA TRP A 82 14.25 1.46 4.17
C TRP A 82 14.72 0.05 4.53
N LEU A 83 15.63 -0.50 3.73
CA LEU A 83 16.09 -1.87 3.90
C LEU A 83 17.55 -1.98 3.49
N GLU A 84 18.34 -2.67 4.30
CA GLU A 84 19.72 -3.00 3.98
C GLU A 84 19.89 -4.52 3.88
N ILE A 85 20.82 -4.95 3.03
CA ILE A 85 21.27 -6.34 2.93
C ILE A 85 22.67 -6.37 3.54
N ARG A 86 22.85 -7.14 4.61
CA ARG A 86 24.14 -7.28 5.29
C ARG A 86 24.91 -8.48 4.74
N ASP A 87 26.14 -8.63 5.21
CA ASP A 87 27.09 -9.67 4.74
C ASP A 87 26.60 -11.10 4.99
N ASP A 88 25.63 -11.29 5.89
CA ASP A 88 24.95 -12.56 6.14
C ASP A 88 23.87 -12.91 5.10
N GLY A 89 23.66 -12.04 4.10
CA GLY A 89 22.65 -12.18 3.06
C GLY A 89 21.21 -11.93 3.54
N ARG A 90 21.03 -11.51 4.79
CA ARG A 90 19.73 -11.19 5.37
C ARG A 90 19.38 -9.72 5.16
N ARG A 91 18.07 -9.46 5.20
CA ARG A 91 17.44 -8.15 5.01
C ARG A 91 17.06 -7.58 6.36
N TYR A 92 17.58 -6.40 6.66
CA TYR A 92 17.33 -5.69 7.90
C TYR A 92 16.61 -4.38 7.59
N LEU A 93 15.67 -4.03 8.45
CA LEU A 93 15.18 -2.67 8.48
C LEU A 93 16.30 -1.73 8.93
N THR A 94 16.43 -0.59 8.25
CA THR A 94 17.34 0.47 8.66
C THR A 94 16.83 1.17 9.93
N ASP A 95 17.71 1.89 10.63
CA ASP A 95 17.30 2.71 11.78
C ASP A 95 16.27 3.78 11.41
N ARG A 96 16.31 4.28 10.17
CA ARG A 96 15.27 5.15 9.61
C ARG A 96 13.90 4.48 9.64
N SER A 97 13.85 3.24 9.17
CA SER A 97 12.61 2.46 9.09
C SER A 97 12.03 2.15 10.46
N LEU A 98 12.90 1.89 11.44
CA LEU A 98 12.49 1.60 12.82
C LEU A 98 12.02 2.84 13.58
N ARG A 99 12.52 4.03 13.24
CA ARG A 99 12.12 5.30 13.86
C ARG A 99 10.85 5.90 13.26
N TRP A 100 10.61 5.68 11.98
CA TRP A 100 9.45 6.25 11.29
C TRP A 100 8.09 5.99 11.99
N PRO A 101 7.79 4.78 12.52
CA PRO A 101 6.55 4.57 13.27
C PRO A 101 6.49 5.34 14.59
N ALA A 102 7.60 5.70 15.21
CA ALA A 102 7.62 6.48 16.46
C ALA A 102 7.43 7.98 16.20
N GLU A 103 8.03 8.49 15.13
CA GLU A 103 7.95 9.91 14.72
C GLU A 103 6.51 10.32 14.31
N GLN A 104 5.74 9.39 13.74
CA GLN A 104 4.32 9.61 13.42
C GLN A 104 3.38 9.53 14.64
N GLY A 105 3.86 9.04 15.79
CA GLY A 105 3.08 8.95 17.03
C GLY A 105 3.07 10.21 17.88
N ASP A 106 3.99 11.14 17.60
CA ASP A 106 4.25 12.37 18.37
C ASP A 106 3.60 13.63 17.76
N SER A 107 2.83 13.47 16.66
CA SER A 107 2.04 14.54 16.04
C SER A 107 0.57 14.51 16.51
N ARG A 108 0.33 14.32 17.81
CA ARG A 108 -0.99 14.42 18.45
C ARG A 108 -1.09 15.61 19.36
#